data_AF-A0A161HU58-F1
#
_entry.id   AF-A0A161HU58-F1
#
_cell.length_a   1.000
_cell.length_b   1.000
_cell.length_c   1.000
_cell.angle_alpha   90.00
_cell.angle_beta   90.00
_cell.angle_gamma   90.00
#
_symmetry.space_group_name_H-M   'P 1'
#
loop_
_entity.id
_entity.type
_entity.pdbx_description
1 polymer ?
#
loop_
_entity_poly.entity_id
_entity_poly.type
_entity_poly.pdbx_seq_one_letter_code
_entity_poly.pdbx_strand_id
1 'polypeptide(L)'
;MLLRLRTPFTGEQYVTEQGWLKASLTCCPLHPAGGCGFARHGSYARKRPWGARIARWYCPLGHRTFSLIPDCLAARWPGTLQTVEVAVMTAETAPSLVAAARILRPDIEEAGAVRWVRRRKDAVGDCLHRLRGLLPDLLTDCAPTVTACQIALGQTPLLPALREITAPWLDQLPPPLGFAHRGSGGASSPSLDQHTMGPDPPGSGA
;
A
#
# COMPACT_ATOMS: atom_id res chain seq x y z
N MET A 1 10.89 -5.01 -5.46
CA MET A 1 9.58 -4.91 -6.14
C MET A 1 8.54 -5.60 -5.28
N LEU A 2 7.32 -5.04 -5.16
CA LEU A 2 6.20 -5.74 -4.55
C LEU A 2 5.41 -6.44 -5.64
N LEU A 3 4.95 -7.66 -5.36
CA LEU A 3 4.07 -8.42 -6.24
C LEU A 3 2.87 -8.89 -5.42
N ARG A 4 1.78 -9.16 -6.13
CA ARG A 4 0.57 -9.71 -5.56
C ARG A 4 0.78 -11.16 -5.13
N LEU A 5 0.36 -11.49 -3.91
CA LEU A 5 0.11 -12.86 -3.47
C LEU A 5 -1.39 -13.04 -3.36
N ARG A 6 -1.98 -13.77 -4.31
CA ARG A 6 -3.39 -14.13 -4.24
C ARG A 6 -3.60 -15.08 -3.07
N THR A 7 -4.45 -14.70 -2.13
CA THR A 7 -4.76 -15.54 -0.97
C THR A 7 -6.20 -15.31 -0.50
N PRO A 8 -6.91 -16.38 -0.11
CA PRO A 8 -8.24 -16.25 0.50
C PRO A 8 -8.18 -15.83 1.97
N PHE A 9 -6.98 -15.68 2.55
CA PHE A 9 -6.83 -15.45 3.98
C PHE A 9 -7.28 -14.05 4.40
N THR A 10 -7.98 -13.99 5.54
CA THR A 10 -8.06 -12.77 6.34
C THR A 10 -6.67 -12.38 6.88
N GLY A 11 -6.53 -11.17 7.39
CA GLY A 11 -5.28 -10.74 8.02
C GLY A 11 -4.87 -11.62 9.22
N GLU A 12 -5.85 -12.12 9.97
CA GLU A 12 -5.64 -13.03 11.10
C GLU A 12 -5.24 -14.42 10.62
N GLN A 13 -5.99 -15.00 9.68
CA GLN A 13 -5.65 -16.30 9.09
C GLN A 13 -4.25 -16.29 8.47
N TYR A 14 -3.88 -15.21 7.79
CA TYR A 14 -2.53 -15.06 7.22
C TYR A 14 -1.43 -15.14 8.29
N VAL A 15 -1.68 -14.61 9.50
CA VAL A 15 -0.73 -14.67 10.61
C VAL A 15 -0.72 -16.06 11.23
N THR A 16 -1.90 -16.56 11.64
CA THR A 16 -2.05 -17.84 12.35
C THR A 16 -1.56 -19.02 11.52
N GLU A 17 -1.89 -19.05 10.23
CA GLU A 17 -1.44 -20.11 9.32
C GLU A 17 -0.05 -19.87 8.73
N GLN A 18 0.62 -18.80 9.13
CA GLN A 18 1.92 -18.40 8.60
C GLN A 18 1.90 -18.36 7.07
N GLY A 19 0.93 -17.66 6.47
CA GLY A 19 0.66 -17.69 5.03
C GLY A 19 1.88 -17.34 4.16
N TRP A 20 2.86 -16.63 4.70
CA TRP A 20 4.15 -16.39 4.02
C TRP A 20 4.94 -17.68 3.76
N LEU A 21 4.83 -18.72 4.57
CA LEU A 21 5.49 -20.01 4.34
C LEU A 21 4.93 -20.70 3.09
N LYS A 22 3.61 -20.60 2.89
CA LYS A 22 2.87 -21.16 1.75
C LYS A 22 3.02 -20.34 0.46
N ALA A 23 3.52 -19.11 0.54
CA ALA A 23 3.72 -18.26 -0.63
C ALA A 23 4.74 -18.87 -1.60
N SER A 24 4.42 -18.85 -2.89
CA SER A 24 5.24 -19.42 -3.95
C SER A 24 5.38 -18.46 -5.13
N LEU A 25 6.54 -18.51 -5.79
CA LEU A 25 6.82 -17.82 -7.05
C LEU A 25 7.68 -18.77 -7.88
N THR A 26 7.08 -19.34 -8.92
CA THR A 26 7.64 -20.49 -9.66
C THR A 26 8.71 -20.10 -10.67
N CYS A 27 8.65 -18.88 -11.21
CA CYS A 27 9.63 -18.35 -12.15
C CYS A 27 10.07 -16.93 -11.76
N CYS A 28 11.23 -16.54 -12.26
CA CYS A 28 11.71 -15.18 -12.07
C CYS A 28 10.87 -14.21 -12.93
N PRO A 29 10.30 -13.13 -12.35
CA PRO A 29 9.55 -12.15 -13.13
C PRO A 29 10.40 -11.41 -14.19
N LEU A 30 11.73 -11.40 -14.06
CA LEU A 30 12.64 -10.79 -15.04
C LEU A 30 13.18 -11.79 -16.05
N HIS A 31 13.25 -13.08 -15.69
CA HIS A 31 13.81 -14.13 -16.53
C HIS A 31 12.89 -15.35 -16.50
N PRO A 32 11.73 -15.32 -17.19
CA PRO A 32 10.75 -16.40 -17.14
C PRO A 32 11.30 -17.75 -17.61
N ALA A 33 12.26 -17.73 -18.54
CA ALA A 33 12.94 -18.92 -19.06
C ALA A 33 13.92 -19.57 -18.05
N GLY A 34 14.21 -18.93 -16.91
CA GLY A 34 15.13 -19.46 -15.89
C GLY A 34 16.59 -19.05 -16.11
N GLY A 35 17.52 -19.85 -15.57
CA GLY A 35 18.98 -19.63 -15.69
C GLY A 35 19.57 -18.52 -14.80
N CYS A 36 18.74 -17.70 -14.17
CA CYS A 36 19.18 -16.51 -13.42
C CYS A 36 19.51 -16.75 -11.93
N GLY A 37 19.45 -18.01 -11.44
CA GLY A 37 19.66 -18.34 -10.02
C GLY A 37 18.54 -17.86 -9.08
N PHE A 38 17.33 -17.66 -9.61
CA PHE A 38 16.20 -17.15 -8.84
C PHE A 38 15.79 -18.10 -7.72
N ALA A 39 15.71 -17.58 -6.50
CA ALA A 39 15.41 -18.39 -5.33
C ALA A 39 14.68 -17.60 -4.25
N ARG A 40 14.05 -18.34 -3.33
CA ARG A 40 13.45 -17.78 -2.13
C ARG A 40 14.53 -17.14 -1.24
N HIS A 41 14.26 -15.94 -0.75
CA HIS A 41 15.19 -15.09 0.01
C HIS A 41 14.59 -14.70 1.38
N GLY A 42 14.08 -15.73 2.09
CA GLY A 42 13.49 -15.62 3.41
C GLY A 42 12.21 -14.77 3.44
N SER A 43 12.00 -14.06 4.56
CA SER A 43 10.86 -13.15 4.74
C SER A 43 11.21 -12.00 5.68
N TYR A 44 10.44 -10.92 5.64
CA TYR A 44 10.59 -9.78 6.58
C TYR A 44 9.30 -9.53 7.36
N ALA A 45 9.43 -9.05 8.60
CA ALA A 45 8.29 -8.77 9.47
C ALA A 45 7.56 -7.48 9.05
N ARG A 46 6.25 -7.45 9.25
CA ARG A 46 5.40 -6.25 9.11
C ARG A 46 5.20 -5.61 10.48
N LYS A 47 5.03 -4.29 10.48
CA LYS A 47 4.67 -3.55 11.70
C LYS A 47 3.28 -3.96 12.22
N ARG A 48 2.32 -4.17 11.32
CA ARG A 48 0.98 -4.69 11.62
C ARG A 48 0.45 -5.49 10.43
N PRO A 49 -0.39 -6.52 10.67
CA PRO A 49 -0.67 -7.11 11.99
C PRO A 49 0.60 -7.73 12.61
N TRP A 50 0.65 -7.86 13.94
CA TRP A 50 1.82 -8.45 14.61
C TRP A 50 1.97 -9.92 14.19
N GLY A 51 3.21 -10.40 14.11
CA GLY A 51 3.50 -11.75 13.62
C GLY A 51 3.44 -11.91 12.10
N ALA A 52 2.82 -10.98 11.35
CA ALA A 52 2.81 -11.06 9.89
C ALA A 52 4.22 -10.88 9.31
N ARG A 53 4.57 -11.76 8.37
CA ARG A 53 5.80 -11.68 7.58
C ARG A 53 5.47 -11.70 6.09
N ILE A 54 6.36 -11.18 5.27
CA ILE A 54 6.21 -11.14 3.80
C ILE A 54 7.32 -11.97 3.18
N ALA A 55 6.95 -12.97 2.39
CA ALA A 55 7.90 -13.83 1.70
C ALA A 55 8.62 -13.07 0.58
N ARG A 56 9.92 -13.36 0.42
CA ARG A 56 10.79 -12.71 -0.55
C ARG A 56 11.46 -13.73 -1.46
N TRP A 57 11.77 -13.28 -2.67
CA TRP A 57 12.62 -13.95 -3.64
C TRP A 57 13.68 -12.98 -4.14
N TYR A 58 14.82 -13.52 -4.53
CA TYR A 58 15.91 -12.73 -5.09
C TYR A 58 16.31 -13.30 -6.44
N CYS A 59 16.50 -12.40 -7.41
CA CYS A 59 17.13 -12.71 -8.69
C CYS A 59 18.56 -12.16 -8.66
N PRO A 60 19.59 -13.02 -8.58
CA PRO A 60 20.99 -12.61 -8.67
C PRO A 60 21.31 -11.83 -9.93
N LEU A 61 20.93 -12.35 -11.11
CA LEU A 61 21.25 -11.73 -12.40
C LEU A 61 20.57 -10.35 -12.58
N GLY A 62 19.31 -10.24 -12.15
CA GLY A 62 18.57 -8.98 -12.22
C GLY A 62 18.83 -8.04 -11.04
N HIS A 63 19.69 -8.43 -10.09
CA HIS A 63 19.97 -7.73 -8.83
C HIS A 63 18.71 -7.18 -8.14
N ARG A 64 17.66 -8.01 -8.08
CA ARG A 64 16.33 -7.55 -7.65
C ARG A 64 15.65 -8.51 -6.70
N THR A 65 15.11 -7.95 -5.63
CA THR A 65 14.26 -8.65 -4.66
C THR A 65 12.78 -8.44 -4.98
N PHE A 66 12.01 -9.51 -4.92
CA PHE A 66 10.56 -9.53 -5.08
C PHE A 66 9.92 -9.91 -3.75
N SER A 67 8.94 -9.14 -3.31
CA SER A 67 8.21 -9.38 -2.07
C SER A 67 6.75 -9.65 -2.39
N LEU A 68 6.23 -10.78 -1.93
CA LEU A 68 4.87 -11.23 -2.21
C LEU A 68 3.89 -10.71 -1.15
N ILE A 69 3.15 -9.64 -1.46
CA ILE A 69 2.18 -9.00 -0.57
C ILE A 69 0.81 -9.67 -0.72
N PRO A 70 0.27 -10.29 0.35
CA PRO A 70 -1.07 -10.88 0.31
C PRO A 70 -2.15 -9.83 0.16
N ASP A 71 -3.25 -10.18 -0.51
CA ASP A 71 -4.34 -9.23 -0.81
C ASP A 71 -4.94 -8.59 0.44
N CYS A 72 -5.01 -9.35 1.54
CA CYS A 72 -5.51 -8.84 2.81
C CYS A 72 -4.63 -7.75 3.44
N LEU A 73 -3.34 -7.61 3.07
CA LEU A 73 -2.42 -6.63 3.66
C LEU A 73 -2.25 -5.38 2.81
N ALA A 74 -2.31 -4.20 3.43
CA ALA A 74 -2.10 -2.93 2.71
C ALA A 74 -0.67 -2.85 2.13
N ALA A 75 -0.52 -2.38 0.89
CA ALA A 75 0.80 -2.18 0.30
C ALA A 75 1.49 -1.01 1.00
N ARG A 76 2.77 -1.14 1.36
CA ARG A 76 3.62 -0.09 1.97
C ARG A 76 3.08 0.56 3.25
N TRP A 77 2.02 0.03 3.83
CA TRP A 77 1.29 0.61 4.95
C TRP A 77 1.16 -0.43 6.07
N PRO A 78 1.21 -0.03 7.36
CA PRO A 78 0.89 -0.96 8.45
C PRO A 78 -0.58 -1.38 8.40
N GLY A 79 -0.85 -2.67 8.64
CA GLY A 79 -2.21 -3.21 8.79
C GLY A 79 -2.74 -3.92 7.55
N THR A 80 -4.01 -4.34 7.65
CA THR A 80 -4.78 -4.96 6.57
C THR A 80 -5.45 -3.90 5.71
N LEU A 81 -5.86 -4.24 4.48
CA LEU A 81 -6.71 -3.37 3.68
C LEU A 81 -8.03 -3.05 4.40
N GLN A 82 -8.62 -4.04 5.05
CA GLN A 82 -9.85 -3.87 5.82
C GLN A 82 -9.67 -2.89 6.99
N THR A 83 -8.55 -2.92 7.72
CA THR A 83 -8.27 -1.93 8.78
C THR A 83 -8.11 -0.52 8.20
N VAL A 84 -7.51 -0.38 7.01
CA VAL A 84 -7.42 0.93 6.34
C VAL A 84 -8.81 1.41 5.93
N GLU A 85 -9.63 0.53 5.38
CA GLU A 85 -11.01 0.82 4.99
C GLU A 85 -11.85 1.32 6.16
N VAL A 86 -11.87 0.58 7.27
CA VAL A 86 -12.58 0.98 8.49
C VAL A 86 -12.12 2.35 8.97
N ALA A 87 -10.81 2.61 8.98
CA ALA A 87 -10.28 3.91 9.39
C ALA A 87 -10.74 5.06 8.46
N VAL A 88 -10.87 4.81 7.16
CA VAL A 88 -11.38 5.80 6.20
C VAL A 88 -12.87 6.00 6.37
N MET A 89 -13.65 4.92 6.52
CA MET A 89 -15.09 5.02 6.78
C MET A 89 -15.39 5.80 8.07
N THR A 90 -14.65 5.55 9.16
CA THR A 90 -14.76 6.34 10.38
C THR A 90 -14.46 7.83 10.14
N ALA A 91 -13.51 8.14 9.26
CA ALA A 91 -13.19 9.53 8.89
C ALA A 91 -14.17 10.17 7.91
N GLU A 92 -14.95 9.37 7.17
CA GLU A 92 -16.06 9.82 6.32
C GLU A 92 -17.30 10.16 7.13
N THR A 93 -17.57 9.42 8.22
CA THR A 93 -18.79 9.57 9.04
C THR A 93 -18.61 10.47 10.27
N ALA A 94 -17.38 10.68 10.74
CA ALA A 94 -17.12 11.55 11.88
C ALA A 94 -17.41 13.04 11.54
N PRO A 95 -17.84 13.85 12.53
CA PRO A 95 -18.12 15.27 12.32
C PRO A 95 -16.87 16.11 11.98
N SER A 96 -15.67 15.59 12.27
CA SER A 96 -14.40 16.21 11.87
C SER A 96 -13.26 15.19 11.85
N LEU A 97 -12.14 15.54 11.20
CA LEU A 97 -10.92 14.71 11.26
C LEU A 97 -10.36 14.60 12.67
N VAL A 98 -10.55 15.61 13.52
CA VAL A 98 -10.15 15.57 14.94
C VAL A 98 -10.99 14.54 15.70
N ALA A 99 -12.31 14.54 15.48
CA ALA A 99 -13.18 13.54 16.08
C ALA A 99 -12.82 12.11 15.63
N ALA A 100 -12.58 11.91 14.34
CA ALA A 100 -12.10 10.62 13.82
C ALA A 100 -10.74 10.21 14.42
N ALA A 101 -9.81 11.17 14.57
CA ALA A 101 -8.50 10.93 15.15
C ALA A 101 -8.57 10.46 16.61
N ARG A 102 -9.43 11.09 17.42
CA ARG A 102 -9.68 10.70 18.82
C ARG A 102 -10.22 9.28 18.94
N ILE A 103 -11.07 8.85 18.00
CA ILE A 103 -11.62 7.48 17.95
C ILE A 103 -10.54 6.48 17.51
N LEU A 104 -9.82 6.78 16.43
CA LEU A 104 -8.96 5.81 15.75
C LEU A 104 -7.58 5.66 16.38
N ARG A 105 -7.02 6.73 16.94
CA ARG A 105 -5.65 6.79 17.46
C ARG A 105 -5.56 7.61 18.76
N PRO A 106 -6.28 7.21 19.83
CA PRO A 106 -6.18 7.87 21.13
C PRO A 106 -4.79 7.68 21.80
N ASP A 107 -3.97 6.78 21.26
CA ASP A 107 -2.65 6.39 21.78
C ASP A 107 -1.52 7.37 21.43
N ILE A 108 -1.79 8.38 20.61
CA ILE A 108 -0.78 9.37 20.19
C ILE A 108 -1.33 10.80 20.26
N GLU A 109 -0.43 11.77 20.22
CA GLU A 109 -0.76 13.20 20.18
C GLU A 109 -1.74 13.53 19.04
N GLU A 110 -2.70 14.42 19.31
CA GLU A 110 -3.83 14.73 18.42
C GLU A 110 -3.37 15.18 17.03
N ALA A 111 -2.36 16.06 16.94
CA ALA A 111 -1.82 16.49 15.66
C ALA A 111 -1.25 15.31 14.85
N GLY A 112 -0.58 14.36 15.52
CA GLY A 112 -0.10 13.12 14.93
C GLY A 112 -1.23 12.21 14.47
N ALA A 113 -2.27 12.05 15.28
CA ALA A 113 -3.46 11.27 14.98
C ALA A 113 -4.21 11.83 13.77
N VAL A 114 -4.44 13.14 13.70
CA VAL A 114 -5.08 13.82 12.57
C VAL A 114 -4.28 13.61 11.28
N ARG A 115 -2.95 13.77 11.32
CA ARG A 115 -2.09 13.47 10.16
C ARG A 115 -2.20 12.00 9.73
N TRP A 116 -2.28 11.07 10.68
CA TRP A 116 -2.42 9.64 10.40
C TRP A 116 -3.74 9.30 9.71
N VAL A 117 -4.85 9.92 10.13
CA VAL A 117 -6.17 9.75 9.53
C VAL A 117 -6.21 10.38 8.14
N ARG A 118 -5.78 11.65 8.02
CA ARG A 118 -5.77 12.39 6.76
C ARG A 118 -5.00 11.64 5.67
N ARG A 119 -3.79 11.17 5.96
CA ARG A 119 -2.99 10.39 5.00
C ARG A 119 -3.72 9.15 4.47
N ARG A 120 -4.57 8.49 5.27
CA ARG A 120 -5.37 7.33 4.86
C ARG A 120 -6.50 7.73 3.95
N LYS A 121 -7.26 8.74 4.39
CA LYS A 121 -8.39 9.28 3.66
C LYS A 121 -7.95 9.76 2.27
N ASP A 122 -6.93 10.60 2.21
CA ASP A 122 -6.42 11.16 0.95
C ASP A 122 -5.91 10.04 0.04
N ALA A 123 -5.14 9.10 0.58
CA ALA A 123 -4.62 7.97 -0.18
C ALA A 123 -5.69 7.08 -0.81
N VAL A 124 -6.74 6.78 -0.05
CA VAL A 124 -7.85 5.96 -0.54
C VAL A 124 -8.69 6.77 -1.51
N GLY A 125 -8.96 8.05 -1.23
CA GLY A 125 -9.64 8.96 -2.14
C GLY A 125 -8.92 9.06 -3.49
N ASP A 126 -7.60 9.24 -3.50
CA ASP A 126 -6.77 9.28 -4.71
C ASP A 126 -6.85 7.95 -5.49
N CYS A 127 -6.85 6.81 -4.79
CA CYS A 127 -7.03 5.51 -5.42
C CYS A 127 -8.42 5.40 -6.07
N LEU A 128 -9.48 5.71 -5.32
CA LEU A 128 -10.86 5.64 -5.82
C LEU A 128 -11.06 6.58 -7.01
N HIS A 129 -10.49 7.79 -6.96
CA HIS A 129 -10.53 8.72 -8.07
C HIS A 129 -9.86 8.15 -9.33
N ARG A 130 -8.66 7.54 -9.21
CA ARG A 130 -8.00 6.86 -10.34
C ARG A 130 -8.80 5.68 -10.87
N LEU A 131 -9.45 4.94 -9.98
CA LEU A 131 -10.29 3.81 -10.35
C LEU A 131 -11.52 4.21 -11.17
N ARG A 132 -12.03 5.44 -11.02
CA ARG A 132 -13.09 5.96 -11.90
C ARG A 132 -12.66 6.00 -13.37
N GLY A 133 -11.38 6.28 -13.64
CA GLY A 133 -10.84 6.24 -15.00
C GLY A 133 -10.59 4.81 -15.52
N LEU A 134 -10.33 3.85 -14.62
CA LEU A 134 -10.06 2.46 -15.00
C LEU A 134 -11.34 1.60 -15.08
N LEU A 135 -12.36 1.95 -14.30
CA LEU A 135 -13.62 1.23 -14.17
C LEU A 135 -14.81 2.21 -14.34
N PRO A 136 -14.90 2.91 -15.49
CA PRO A 136 -15.93 3.93 -15.69
C PRO A 136 -17.33 3.33 -15.57
N ASP A 137 -17.57 2.15 -16.12
CA ASP A 137 -18.87 1.47 -16.09
C ASP A 137 -19.37 1.19 -14.66
N LEU A 138 -18.45 1.13 -13.69
CA LEU A 138 -18.76 0.80 -12.31
C LEU A 138 -18.78 2.02 -11.38
N LEU A 139 -18.02 3.08 -11.69
CA LEU A 139 -17.73 4.16 -10.75
C LEU A 139 -17.92 5.58 -11.31
N THR A 140 -18.36 5.76 -12.56
CA THR A 140 -18.45 7.11 -13.19
C THR A 140 -19.27 8.09 -12.35
N ASP A 141 -20.46 7.69 -11.90
CA ASP A 141 -21.36 8.55 -11.11
C ASP A 141 -21.23 8.34 -9.60
N CYS A 142 -20.25 7.54 -9.17
CA CYS A 142 -20.02 7.25 -7.76
C CYS A 142 -19.09 8.31 -7.14
N ALA A 143 -19.49 8.85 -5.98
CA ALA A 143 -18.58 9.68 -5.20
C ALA A 143 -17.32 8.86 -4.82
N PRO A 144 -16.10 9.45 -4.85
CA PRO A 144 -14.86 8.75 -4.54
C PRO A 144 -14.66 8.56 -3.02
N THR A 145 -15.69 8.05 -2.35
CA THR A 145 -15.71 7.67 -0.94
C THR A 145 -15.89 6.17 -0.82
N VAL A 146 -15.36 5.57 0.24
CA VAL A 146 -15.49 4.13 0.50
C VAL A 146 -16.97 3.77 0.61
N THR A 147 -17.73 4.56 1.38
CA THR A 147 -19.14 4.27 1.64
C THR A 147 -19.98 4.29 0.35
N ALA A 148 -19.79 5.29 -0.53
CA ALA A 148 -20.53 5.34 -1.78
C ALA A 148 -20.14 4.21 -2.74
N CYS A 149 -18.84 3.90 -2.83
CA CYS A 149 -18.35 2.81 -3.67
C CYS A 149 -18.80 1.42 -3.17
N GLN A 150 -18.89 1.20 -1.86
CA GLN A 150 -19.46 -0.02 -1.29
C GLN A 150 -20.90 -0.24 -1.76
N ILE A 151 -21.73 0.80 -1.68
CA ILE A 151 -23.13 0.76 -2.10
C ILE A 151 -23.22 0.51 -3.61
N ALA A 152 -22.46 1.26 -4.40
CA ALA A 152 -22.50 1.15 -5.87
C ALA A 152 -22.06 -0.24 -6.38
N LEU A 153 -21.07 -0.87 -5.75
CA LEU A 153 -20.54 -2.16 -6.18
C LEU A 153 -21.17 -3.36 -5.47
N GLY A 154 -21.91 -3.15 -4.39
CA GLY A 154 -22.42 -4.23 -3.52
C GLY A 154 -21.30 -5.06 -2.88
N GLN A 155 -20.13 -4.44 -2.62
CA GLN A 155 -18.93 -5.13 -2.12
C GLN A 155 -18.58 -4.66 -0.71
N THR A 156 -18.50 -5.60 0.23
CA THR A 156 -18.11 -5.32 1.61
C THR A 156 -17.24 -6.49 2.14
N PRO A 157 -15.97 -6.27 2.51
CA PRO A 157 -15.21 -5.01 2.46
C PRO A 157 -14.78 -4.61 1.04
N LEU A 158 -14.76 -3.31 0.76
CA LEU A 158 -14.50 -2.72 -0.56
C LEU A 158 -13.04 -2.81 -0.99
N LEU A 159 -12.08 -2.36 -0.18
CA LEU A 159 -10.68 -2.27 -0.57
C LEU A 159 -10.08 -3.64 -0.91
N PRO A 160 -10.32 -4.73 -0.14
CA PRO A 160 -9.93 -6.07 -0.56
C PRO A 160 -10.56 -6.49 -1.90
N ALA A 161 -11.86 -6.23 -2.09
CA ALA A 161 -12.54 -6.55 -3.34
C ALA A 161 -11.99 -5.74 -4.52
N LEU A 162 -11.72 -4.44 -4.34
CA LEU A 162 -11.11 -3.60 -5.37
C LEU A 162 -9.72 -4.09 -5.73
N ARG A 163 -8.91 -4.58 -4.78
CA ARG A 163 -7.61 -5.18 -5.11
C ARG A 163 -7.75 -6.44 -5.98
N GLU A 164 -8.82 -7.21 -5.81
CA GLU A 164 -9.13 -8.33 -6.70
C GLU A 164 -9.53 -7.86 -8.09
N ILE A 165 -10.50 -6.94 -8.18
CA ILE A 165 -11.01 -6.41 -9.45
C ILE A 165 -9.88 -5.74 -10.24
N THR A 166 -8.99 -5.04 -9.54
CA THR A 166 -7.92 -4.23 -10.15
C THR A 166 -6.60 -4.96 -10.27
N ALA A 167 -6.59 -6.29 -10.12
CA ALA A 167 -5.40 -7.13 -10.21
C ALA A 167 -4.47 -6.80 -11.40
N PRO A 168 -5.00 -6.56 -12.63
CA PRO A 168 -4.16 -6.27 -13.79
C PRO A 168 -3.40 -4.95 -13.70
N TRP A 169 -3.84 -4.01 -12.85
CA TRP A 169 -3.31 -2.64 -12.76
C TRP A 169 -2.64 -2.33 -11.42
N LEU A 170 -2.38 -3.34 -10.57
CA LEU A 170 -1.83 -3.09 -9.23
C LEU A 170 -0.44 -2.44 -9.26
N ASP A 171 0.34 -2.64 -10.32
CA ASP A 171 1.65 -1.99 -10.50
C ASP A 171 1.56 -0.48 -10.80
N GLN A 172 0.44 -0.05 -11.37
CA GLN A 172 0.12 1.35 -11.70
C GLN A 172 -0.65 2.06 -10.58
N LEU A 173 -1.31 1.32 -9.70
CA LEU A 173 -2.10 1.88 -8.61
C LEU A 173 -1.23 2.28 -7.40
N PRO A 174 -1.51 3.41 -6.75
CA PRO A 174 -0.78 3.80 -5.55
C PRO A 174 -1.20 2.96 -4.33
N PRO A 175 -0.39 2.96 -3.26
CA PRO A 175 -0.79 2.38 -1.98
C PRO A 175 -1.97 3.14 -1.39
N PRO A 176 -2.93 2.46 -0.74
CA PRO A 176 -2.77 1.15 -0.14
C PRO A 176 -3.15 -0.04 -1.03
N LEU A 177 -3.80 0.18 -2.19
CA LEU A 177 -4.30 -0.86 -3.09
C LEU A 177 -3.21 -1.42 -4.03
N GLY A 178 -2.40 -0.56 -4.64
CA GLY A 178 -1.36 -0.98 -5.56
C GLY A 178 0.06 -0.83 -5.00
N PHE A 179 1.01 -1.16 -5.85
CA PHE A 179 2.44 -1.26 -5.56
C PHE A 179 3.25 -0.07 -6.08
N ALA A 180 2.62 0.79 -6.89
CA ALA A 180 3.25 1.97 -7.48
C ALA A 180 3.88 2.84 -6.40
N HIS A 181 4.94 3.56 -6.74
CA HIS A 181 5.43 4.60 -5.86
C HIS A 181 4.50 5.81 -5.98
N ARG A 182 4.17 6.46 -4.86
CA ARG A 182 3.27 7.64 -4.86
C ARG A 182 3.75 8.79 -5.76
N GLY A 183 5.03 8.81 -6.12
CA GLY A 183 5.64 9.82 -6.99
C GLY A 183 5.73 9.45 -8.48
N SER A 184 5.13 8.34 -8.94
CA SER A 184 5.21 7.95 -10.37
C SER A 184 4.18 8.64 -11.28
N GLY A 185 3.40 9.58 -10.75
CA GLY A 185 2.38 10.35 -11.47
C GLY A 185 2.87 11.69 -12.04
N GLY A 186 4.16 11.84 -12.31
CA GLY A 186 4.74 13.02 -12.95
C GLY A 186 6.09 12.66 -13.52
N ALA A 187 6.37 13.13 -14.73
CA ALA A 187 7.67 12.99 -15.39
C ALA A 187 8.81 13.32 -14.42
N SER A 188 9.95 12.66 -14.62
CA SER A 188 11.21 13.01 -13.99
C SER A 188 11.52 14.49 -14.26
N SER A 189 11.13 15.40 -13.37
CA SER A 189 11.81 16.68 -13.25
C SER A 189 13.15 16.38 -12.57
N PRO A 190 14.30 16.71 -13.18
CA PRO A 190 15.55 16.63 -12.46
C PRO A 190 15.42 17.57 -11.26
N SER A 191 15.65 17.05 -10.06
CA SER A 191 15.83 17.89 -8.88
C SER A 191 17.11 18.69 -9.08
N LEU A 192 17.00 19.83 -9.74
CA LEU A 192 17.83 20.97 -9.42
C LEU A 192 17.54 21.27 -7.94
N ASP A 193 18.59 21.41 -7.13
CA ASP A 193 18.57 21.58 -5.66
C ASP A 193 18.79 20.31 -4.83
N GLN A 194 19.73 19.45 -5.24
CA GLN A 194 20.54 18.76 -4.24
C GLN A 194 21.54 19.76 -3.64
N HIS A 195 21.20 20.31 -2.47
CA HIS A 195 22.15 21.05 -1.66
C HIS A 195 23.36 20.17 -1.32
N THR A 196 24.53 20.61 -1.75
CA THR A 196 25.81 19.98 -1.41
C THR A 196 26.14 20.34 0.04
N MET A 197 26.16 19.38 0.96
CA MET A 197 26.73 19.61 2.30
C MET A 197 28.25 19.66 2.16
N GLY A 198 28.80 20.87 2.05
CA GLY A 198 30.21 21.16 2.31
C GLY A 198 30.35 21.79 3.71
N PRO A 199 31.47 21.58 4.41
CA PRO A 199 31.70 22.22 5.70
C PRO A 199 31.72 23.75 5.56
N ASP A 200 31.18 24.45 6.55
CA ASP A 200 31.18 25.92 6.60
C ASP A 200 32.62 26.47 6.48
N PRO A 201 32.87 27.48 5.62
CA PRO A 201 34.17 28.12 5.55
C PRO A 201 34.49 28.83 6.87
N PRO A 202 35.74 28.76 7.38
CA PRO A 202 36.11 29.44 8.61
C PRO A 202 35.92 30.95 8.47
N GLY A 203 35.12 31.52 9.37
CA GLY A 203 34.83 32.95 9.40
C GLY A 203 36.10 33.78 9.58
N SER A 204 36.34 34.71 8.67
CA SER A 204 37.37 35.73 8.82
C SER A 204 36.93 36.75 9.87
N GLY A 205 37.44 36.61 11.09
CA GLY A 205 37.34 37.60 12.15
C GLY A 205 38.72 38.20 12.42
N ALA A 206 38.80 39.52 12.21
CA ALA A 206 39.75 40.53 12.73
C ALA A 206 41.21 40.13 13.02
#